data_AF-A0A7S4IBK5-F1
#
_entry.id   AF-A0A7S4IBK5-F1
#
_cell.length_a   1.000
_cell.length_b   1.000
_cell.length_c   1.000
_cell.angle_alpha   90.00
_cell.angle_beta   90.00
_cell.angle_gamma   90.00
#
_symmetry.space_group_name_H-M   'P 1'
#
loop_
_entity.id
_entity.type
_entity.pdbx_description
1 polymer ?
#
loop_
_entity_poly.entity_id
_entity_poly.type
_entity_poly.pdbx_seq_one_letter_code
_entity_poly.pdbx_strand_id
1 'polypeptide(L)'
;FLLTVLGSRRFRVVRTYELDGYLSAQVVWAEDAQLEGDDAQAAAVLGAELDTMLRAWVGQVRRGWERRPQQMDELLASLGPTPPPSQPEALSLWAAALLNPLPALGIAPELRADALNATDSLGRLRIVLAGVEVSLHHLQAPALAERAIAFGELLLSHARGALESLLKLFDRVTPTTTTAIFRKWVFPAIIGIVAAVCWYHSLKASANDLYRSYRLYDAVTNPGRAMPP
;
A
#
# COMPACT_ATOMS: atom_id res chain seq x y z
N PHE A 1 15.22 15.06 31.98
CA PHE A 1 14.33 16.09 31.42
C PHE A 1 13.63 15.49 30.22
N LEU A 2 12.33 15.74 30.05
CA LEU A 2 11.59 15.33 28.84
C LEU A 2 11.52 16.57 27.93
N LEU A 3 12.03 16.45 26.71
CA LEU A 3 11.99 17.51 25.71
C LEU A 3 10.90 17.18 24.69
N THR A 4 9.91 18.05 24.53
CA THR A 4 8.91 17.96 23.45
C THR A 4 9.34 18.90 22.33
N VAL A 5 9.54 18.35 21.13
CA VAL A 5 9.95 19.11 19.94
C VAL A 5 8.80 19.14 18.96
N LEU A 6 8.53 20.33 18.42
CA LEU A 6 7.59 20.52 17.33
C LEU A 6 8.36 21.02 16.11
N GLY A 7 8.18 20.36 14.97
CA GLY A 7 8.72 20.85 13.70
C GLY A 7 8.02 22.17 13.34
N SER A 8 8.81 23.22 13.09
CA SER A 8 8.27 24.54 12.74
C SER A 8 8.37 24.82 11.25
N ARG A 9 9.59 24.77 10.70
CA ARG A 9 9.85 25.05 9.28
C ARG A 9 10.94 24.13 8.75
N ARG A 10 10.84 23.83 7.46
CA ARG A 10 11.89 23.11 6.73
C ARG A 10 13.03 24.05 6.39
N PHE A 11 14.23 23.49 6.33
CA PHE A 11 15.43 24.21 5.97
C PHE A 11 16.39 23.30 5.20
N ARG A 12 17.24 23.92 4.38
CA ARG A 12 18.37 23.28 3.73
C ARG A 12 19.64 23.61 4.51
N VAL A 13 20.41 22.59 4.86
CA VAL A 13 21.74 22.77 5.43
C VAL A 13 22.70 23.23 4.34
N VAL A 14 23.35 24.38 4.54
CA VAL A 14 24.35 24.94 3.62
C VAL A 14 25.72 24.41 3.96
N ARG A 15 26.07 24.44 5.24
CA ARG A 15 27.31 23.89 5.78
C ARG A 15 27.16 23.53 7.25
N THR A 16 27.99 22.60 7.69
CA THR A 16 28.11 22.18 9.08
C THR A 16 29.48 22.57 9.64
N TYR A 17 29.56 22.85 10.92
CA TYR A 17 30.79 23.22 11.63
C TYR A 17 30.66 22.91 13.12
N GLU A 18 31.79 22.74 13.81
CA GLU A 18 31.80 22.54 15.26
C GLU A 18 31.87 23.90 15.97
N LEU A 19 31.05 24.08 17.00
CA LEU A 19 31.03 25.26 17.85
C LEU A 19 30.78 24.81 19.29
N ASP A 20 31.72 25.10 20.19
CA ASP A 20 31.65 24.75 21.62
C ASP A 20 31.36 23.26 21.91
N GLY A 21 31.90 22.36 21.08
CA GLY A 21 31.70 20.91 21.20
C GLY A 21 30.35 20.40 20.65
N TYR A 22 29.57 21.27 19.99
CA TYR A 22 28.33 20.91 19.32
C TYR A 22 28.46 21.01 17.80
N LEU A 23 27.81 20.07 17.09
CA LEU A 23 27.66 20.16 15.64
C LEU A 23 26.60 21.22 15.31
N SER A 24 27.06 22.34 14.76
CA SER A 24 26.25 23.47 14.31
C SER A 24 26.08 23.46 12.80
N ALA A 25 24.99 24.06 12.31
CA ALA A 25 24.69 24.14 10.89
C ALA A 25 24.26 25.56 10.49
N GLN A 26 24.80 26.05 9.38
CA GLN A 26 24.21 27.19 8.68
C GLN A 26 23.10 26.68 7.77
N VAL A 27 21.93 27.31 7.87
CA VAL A 27 20.73 26.85 7.16
C VAL A 27 20.10 27.97 6.34
N VAL A 28 19.40 27.58 5.28
CA VAL A 28 18.50 28.45 4.50
C VAL A 28 17.10 27.88 4.64
N TRP A 29 16.13 28.72 5.01
CA TRP A 29 14.74 28.29 5.14
C TRP A 29 14.17 27.88 3.79
N ALA A 30 13.49 26.75 3.77
CA ALA A 30 12.77 26.31 2.59
C ALA A 30 11.40 27.00 2.59
N GLU A 31 11.04 27.56 1.44
CA GLU A 31 9.71 28.06 1.15
C GLU A 31 9.16 27.25 -0.02
N ASP A 32 7.94 26.74 0.12
CA ASP A 32 7.27 26.08 -0.99
C ASP A 32 6.82 27.11 -2.02
N ALA A 33 6.89 26.71 -3.29
CA ALA A 33 6.29 27.49 -4.36
C ALA A 33 4.80 27.72 -4.08
N GLN A 34 4.36 28.96 -4.24
CA GLN A 34 2.96 29.33 -4.08
C GLN A 34 2.15 28.65 -5.18
N LEU A 35 1.12 27.90 -4.79
CA LEU A 35 0.25 27.21 -5.74
C LEU A 35 -0.78 28.20 -6.32
N GLU A 36 -0.83 28.30 -7.64
CA GLU A 36 -1.76 29.18 -8.35
C GLU A 36 -2.50 28.43 -9.47
N GLY A 37 -3.67 28.94 -9.84
CA GLY A 37 -4.46 28.41 -10.96
C GLY A 37 -4.73 26.90 -10.87
N ASP A 38 -4.37 26.19 -11.93
CA ASP A 38 -4.61 24.75 -12.08
C ASP A 38 -3.87 23.90 -11.02
N ASP A 39 -2.69 24.33 -10.58
CA ASP A 39 -1.89 23.60 -9.57
C ASP A 39 -2.53 23.67 -8.18
N ALA A 40 -3.14 24.80 -7.83
CA ALA A 40 -3.91 24.92 -6.58
C ALA A 40 -5.15 24.00 -6.60
N GLN A 41 -5.84 23.94 -7.74
CA GLN A 41 -6.98 23.05 -7.91
C GLN A 41 -6.56 21.58 -7.85
N ALA A 42 -5.46 21.21 -8.51
CA ALA A 42 -4.90 19.86 -8.47
C ALA A 42 -4.50 19.46 -7.04
N ALA A 43 -3.86 20.37 -6.29
CA ALA A 43 -3.49 20.11 -4.90
C ALA A 43 -4.71 19.89 -4.00
N ALA A 44 -5.80 20.63 -4.20
CA ALA A 44 -7.03 20.43 -3.45
C ALA A 44 -7.65 19.04 -3.71
N VAL A 45 -7.68 18.60 -4.98
CA VAL A 45 -8.18 17.27 -5.36
C VAL A 45 -7.30 16.18 -4.74
N LEU A 46 -5.98 16.26 -4.92
CA LEU A 46 -5.04 15.27 -4.39
C LEU A 46 -5.01 15.26 -2.85
N GLY A 47 -5.18 16.42 -2.20
CA GLY A 47 -5.28 16.51 -0.75
C GLY A 47 -6.53 15.80 -0.20
N ALA A 48 -7.67 15.94 -0.88
CA ALA A 48 -8.91 15.26 -0.49
C ALA A 48 -8.83 13.73 -0.72
N GLU A 49 -8.21 13.33 -1.83
CA GLU A 49 -7.93 11.93 -2.12
C GLU A 49 -7.00 11.32 -1.07
N LEU A 50 -5.91 12.02 -0.73
CA LEU A 50 -4.97 11.60 0.29
C LEU A 50 -5.63 11.42 1.66
N ASP A 51 -6.46 12.38 2.12
CA ASP A 51 -7.20 12.23 3.39
C ASP A 51 -8.06 10.96 3.40
N THR A 52 -8.77 10.69 2.29
CA THR A 52 -9.59 9.48 2.13
C THR A 52 -8.74 8.21 2.22
N MET A 53 -7.61 8.16 1.50
CA MET A 53 -6.70 7.01 1.51
C MET A 53 -6.06 6.79 2.87
N LEU A 54 -5.66 7.85 3.58
CA LEU A 54 -5.07 7.76 4.90
C LEU A 54 -6.07 7.22 5.93
N ARG A 55 -7.34 7.64 5.89
CA ARG A 55 -8.39 7.05 6.75
C ARG A 55 -8.55 5.57 6.50
N ALA A 56 -8.58 5.15 5.23
CA ALA A 56 -8.65 3.74 4.87
C ALA A 56 -7.42 2.98 5.37
N TRP A 57 -6.23 3.55 5.19
CA TRP A 57 -4.95 2.97 5.62
C TRP A 57 -4.91 2.78 7.13
N VAL A 58 -5.23 3.82 7.92
CA VAL A 58 -5.30 3.73 9.39
C VAL A 58 -6.28 2.63 9.83
N GLY A 59 -7.44 2.56 9.17
CA GLY A 59 -8.42 1.51 9.42
C GLY A 59 -7.89 0.10 9.16
N GLN A 60 -7.09 -0.08 8.11
CA GLN A 60 -6.45 -1.38 7.83
C GLN A 60 -5.34 -1.70 8.83
N VAL A 61 -4.50 -0.72 9.19
CA VAL A 61 -3.41 -0.97 10.13
C VAL A 61 -3.92 -1.43 11.49
N ARG A 62 -4.98 -0.77 12.00
CA ARG A 62 -5.64 -1.15 13.26
C ARG A 62 -6.23 -2.56 13.26
N ARG A 63 -6.46 -3.17 12.10
CA ARG A 63 -7.05 -4.52 11.99
C ARG A 63 -6.06 -5.67 12.14
N GLY A 64 -4.76 -5.40 12.24
CA GLY A 64 -3.79 -6.46 12.46
C GLY A 64 -2.34 -6.17 12.07
N TRP A 65 -2.01 -4.94 11.72
CA TRP A 65 -0.64 -4.57 11.31
C TRP A 65 0.10 -3.72 12.35
N GLU A 66 -0.54 -3.40 13.47
CA GLU A 66 0.16 -2.82 14.61
C GLU A 66 1.16 -3.84 15.18
N ARG A 67 2.38 -3.37 15.47
CA ARG A 67 3.41 -4.23 16.08
C ARG A 67 3.23 -4.36 17.59
N ARG A 68 2.48 -3.43 18.18
CA ARG A 68 2.12 -3.40 19.60
C ARG A 68 0.71 -2.83 19.74
N PRO A 69 -0.06 -3.20 20.78
CA PRO A 69 -1.39 -2.67 20.99
C PRO A 69 -1.38 -1.13 21.02
N GLN A 70 -2.37 -0.50 20.38
CA GLN A 70 -2.60 0.95 20.39
C GLN A 70 -1.49 1.80 19.76
N GLN A 71 -0.59 1.17 18.98
CA GLN A 71 0.52 1.88 18.33
C GLN A 71 0.02 3.06 17.48
N MET A 72 -1.07 2.87 16.73
CA MET A 72 -1.63 3.88 15.85
C MET A 72 -2.30 5.01 16.64
N ASP A 73 -2.94 4.70 17.75
CA ASP A 73 -3.59 5.71 18.60
C ASP A 73 -2.56 6.63 19.25
N GLU A 74 -1.47 6.05 19.77
CA GLU A 74 -0.35 6.83 20.31
C GLU A 74 0.36 7.66 19.24
N LEU A 75 0.56 7.08 18.05
CA LEU A 75 1.15 7.80 16.92
C LEU A 75 0.29 9.01 16.53
N LEU A 76 -1.01 8.82 16.33
CA LEU A 76 -1.93 9.90 15.98
C LEU A 76 -1.99 10.97 17.07
N ALA A 77 -1.98 10.57 18.35
CA ALA A 77 -1.90 11.51 19.46
C ALA A 77 -0.60 12.34 19.42
N SER A 78 0.54 11.72 19.04
CA SER A 78 1.84 12.39 18.93
C SER A 78 1.96 13.32 17.72
N LEU A 79 1.35 12.95 16.58
CA LEU A 79 1.37 13.76 15.35
C LEU A 79 0.41 14.95 15.44
N GLY A 80 -0.60 14.86 16.30
CA GLY A 80 -1.66 15.85 16.40
C GLY A 80 -2.70 15.70 15.28
N PRO A 81 -3.64 16.66 15.18
CA PRO A 81 -4.74 16.58 14.24
C PRO A 81 -4.25 16.57 12.79
N THR A 82 -4.94 15.80 11.95
CA THR A 82 -4.69 15.80 10.50
C THR A 82 -4.91 17.20 9.93
N PRO A 83 -3.92 17.79 9.24
CA PRO A 83 -4.09 19.07 8.56
C PRO A 83 -5.17 19.01 7.48
N PRO A 84 -5.93 20.09 7.22
CA PRO A 84 -6.96 20.08 6.20
C PRO A 84 -6.35 19.99 4.79
N PRO A 85 -7.08 19.45 3.79
CA PRO A 85 -6.63 19.41 2.39
C PRO A 85 -6.24 20.76 1.79
N SER A 86 -6.75 21.87 2.33
CA SER A 86 -6.37 23.24 1.95
C SER A 86 -4.96 23.64 2.41
N GLN A 87 -4.29 22.81 3.20
CA GLN A 87 -2.91 23.00 3.66
C GLN A 87 -2.02 21.86 3.12
N PRO A 88 -1.76 21.82 1.81
CA PRO A 88 -1.11 20.68 1.15
C PRO A 88 0.30 20.42 1.69
N GLU A 89 1.03 21.47 2.07
CA GLU A 89 2.35 21.36 2.70
C GLU A 89 2.29 20.55 4.00
N ALA A 90 1.42 20.99 4.92
CA ALA A 90 1.29 20.41 6.24
C ALA A 90 0.71 18.99 6.15
N LEU A 91 -0.31 18.79 5.30
CA LEU A 91 -0.96 17.49 5.12
C LEU A 91 0.03 16.45 4.60
N SER A 92 0.81 16.77 3.58
CA SER A 92 1.78 15.83 2.99
C SER A 92 2.92 15.49 3.95
N LEU A 93 3.44 16.44 4.73
CA LEU A 93 4.46 16.17 5.76
C LEU A 93 3.90 15.33 6.92
N TRP A 94 2.69 15.66 7.39
CA TRP A 94 2.00 14.89 8.42
C TRP A 94 1.77 13.44 7.96
N ALA A 95 1.34 13.27 6.71
CA ALA A 95 1.08 11.96 6.11
C ALA A 95 2.37 11.14 5.92
N ALA A 96 3.48 11.75 5.50
CA ALA A 96 4.77 11.07 5.43
C ALA A 96 5.22 10.56 6.82
N ALA A 97 5.02 11.36 7.87
CA ALA A 97 5.32 10.95 9.24
C ALA A 97 4.38 9.83 9.75
N LEU A 98 3.09 9.87 9.38
CA LEU A 98 2.13 8.82 9.68
C LEU A 98 2.49 7.48 9.03
N LEU A 99 2.89 7.50 7.75
CA LEU A 99 3.21 6.30 6.98
C LEU A 99 4.56 5.67 7.39
N ASN A 100 5.52 6.50 7.84
CA ASN A 100 6.82 6.06 8.32
C ASN A 100 7.02 6.40 9.80
N PRO A 101 6.25 5.76 10.72
CA PRO A 101 6.35 6.05 12.14
C PRO A 101 7.66 5.52 12.73
N LEU A 102 7.97 5.99 13.94
CA LEU A 102 9.06 5.47 14.75
C LEU A 102 8.46 4.85 16.03
N PRO A 103 8.63 3.53 16.29
CA PRO A 103 9.31 2.54 15.45
C PRO A 103 8.53 2.21 14.16
N ALA A 104 9.26 1.83 13.10
CA ALA A 104 8.70 1.56 11.77
C ALA A 104 7.70 0.40 11.77
N LEU A 105 6.63 0.51 10.97
CA LEU A 105 5.67 -0.57 10.74
C LEU A 105 6.15 -1.57 9.66
N GLY A 106 6.95 -1.09 8.69
CA GLY A 106 7.49 -1.92 7.60
C GLY A 106 6.50 -2.22 6.48
N ILE A 107 5.44 -1.43 6.36
CA ILE A 107 4.33 -1.64 5.40
C ILE A 107 4.23 -0.55 4.34
N ALA A 108 5.10 0.46 4.39
CA ALA A 108 5.15 1.59 3.46
C ALA A 108 6.61 1.85 3.03
N PRO A 109 6.84 2.36 1.80
CA PRO A 109 8.17 2.84 1.40
C PRO A 109 8.63 3.98 2.31
N GLU A 110 9.93 4.25 2.39
CA GLU A 110 10.48 5.35 3.20
C GLU A 110 10.30 6.69 2.47
N LEU A 111 9.33 7.50 2.92
CA LEU A 111 8.90 8.74 2.26
C LEU A 111 9.52 10.00 2.85
N ARG A 112 10.09 9.94 4.06
CA ARG A 112 10.41 11.18 4.82
C ARG A 112 11.45 12.03 4.13
N ALA A 113 12.49 11.42 3.57
CA ALA A 113 13.54 12.13 2.85
C ALA A 113 12.99 12.81 1.59
N ASP A 114 12.24 12.07 0.76
CA ASP A 114 11.66 12.57 -0.48
C ASP A 114 10.64 13.69 -0.20
N ALA A 115 9.81 13.51 0.83
CA ALA A 115 8.85 14.52 1.26
C ALA A 115 9.54 15.79 1.77
N LEU A 116 10.61 15.68 2.57
CA LEU A 116 11.35 16.85 3.05
C LEU A 116 12.08 17.58 1.92
N ASN A 117 12.60 16.84 0.93
CA ASN A 117 13.36 17.38 -0.19
C ASN A 117 12.48 18.04 -1.26
N ALA A 118 11.21 17.65 -1.39
CA ALA A 118 10.27 18.28 -2.31
C ALA A 118 10.11 19.78 -2.00
N THR A 119 10.38 20.62 -2.99
CA THR A 119 10.30 22.09 -2.90
C THR A 119 8.95 22.65 -3.31
N ASP A 120 8.02 21.79 -3.71
CA ASP A 120 6.66 22.14 -4.06
C ASP A 120 5.66 21.21 -3.36
N SER A 121 4.58 21.79 -2.83
CA SER A 121 3.58 21.05 -2.08
C SER A 121 2.80 20.05 -2.94
N LEU A 122 2.60 20.34 -4.23
CA LEU A 122 1.88 19.46 -5.15
C LEU A 122 2.66 18.18 -5.46
N GLY A 123 3.95 18.31 -5.77
CA GLY A 123 4.89 17.21 -5.95
C GLY A 123 5.02 16.39 -4.67
N ARG A 124 5.05 17.05 -3.50
CA ARG A 124 5.05 16.33 -2.22
C ARG A 124 3.78 15.51 -2.00
N LEU A 125 2.61 16.07 -2.31
CA LEU A 125 1.35 15.32 -2.27
C LEU A 125 1.41 14.09 -3.17
N ARG A 126 1.93 14.22 -4.41
CA ARG A 126 2.08 13.09 -5.34
C ARG A 126 2.99 11.99 -4.79
N ILE A 127 4.13 12.35 -4.19
CA ILE A 127 5.06 11.40 -3.56
C ILE A 127 4.33 10.60 -2.47
N VAL A 128 3.63 11.30 -1.57
CA VAL A 128 2.97 10.67 -0.43
C VAL A 128 1.75 9.85 -0.86
N LEU A 129 1.00 10.33 -1.86
CA LEU A 129 -0.14 9.62 -2.43
C LEU A 129 0.28 8.29 -3.07
N ALA A 130 1.36 8.29 -3.87
CA ALA A 130 1.94 7.07 -4.40
C ALA A 130 2.43 6.13 -3.28
N GLY A 131 3.02 6.68 -2.22
CA GLY A 131 3.47 5.92 -1.05
C GLY A 131 2.33 5.21 -0.30
N VAL A 132 1.22 5.91 -0.04
CA VAL A 132 0.04 5.31 0.61
C VAL A 132 -0.65 4.30 -0.31
N GLU A 133 -0.67 4.52 -1.63
CA GLU A 133 -1.20 3.57 -2.59
C GLU A 133 -0.45 2.24 -2.53
N VAL A 134 0.89 2.28 -2.64
CA VAL A 134 1.76 1.10 -2.50
C VAL A 134 1.52 0.40 -1.16
N SER A 135 1.40 1.16 -0.08
CA SER A 135 1.16 0.60 1.24
C SER A 135 -0.22 -0.05 1.37
N LEU A 136 -1.28 0.57 0.85
CA LEU A 136 -2.63 0.00 0.87
C LEU A 136 -2.70 -1.31 0.07
N HIS A 137 -2.04 -1.39 -1.09
CA HIS A 137 -1.93 -2.63 -1.83
C HIS A 137 -1.23 -3.73 -1.02
N HIS A 138 -0.14 -3.39 -0.33
CA HIS A 138 0.55 -4.32 0.55
C HIS A 138 -0.36 -4.83 1.68
N LEU A 139 -1.13 -3.94 2.31
CA LEU A 139 -2.07 -4.27 3.39
C LEU A 139 -3.24 -5.15 2.92
N GLN A 140 -3.66 -5.02 1.67
CA GLN A 140 -4.79 -5.77 1.10
C GLN A 140 -4.40 -7.14 0.55
N ALA A 141 -3.12 -7.40 0.28
CA ALA A 141 -2.66 -8.65 -0.32
C ALA A 141 -3.09 -9.91 0.45
N PRO A 142 -3.02 -9.98 1.81
CA PRO A 142 -3.47 -11.16 2.54
C PRO A 142 -4.98 -11.40 2.40
N ALA A 143 -5.79 -10.35 2.48
CA ALA A 143 -7.24 -10.46 2.35
C ALA A 143 -7.69 -10.90 0.95
N LEU A 144 -6.94 -10.50 -0.09
CA LEU A 144 -7.17 -10.98 -1.46
C LEU A 144 -6.83 -12.47 -1.60
N ALA A 145 -5.73 -12.92 -0.99
CA ALA A 145 -5.36 -14.33 -0.97
C ALA A 145 -6.43 -15.17 -0.24
N GLU A 146 -6.90 -14.74 0.93
CA GLU A 146 -7.96 -15.42 1.68
C GLU A 146 -9.26 -15.51 0.87
N ARG A 147 -9.67 -14.42 0.20
CA ARG A 147 -10.86 -14.42 -0.67
C ARG A 147 -10.69 -15.34 -1.87
N ALA A 148 -9.51 -15.40 -2.47
CA ALA A 148 -9.21 -16.31 -3.56
C ALA A 148 -9.28 -17.78 -3.12
N ILE A 149 -8.78 -18.10 -1.92
CA ILE A 149 -8.88 -19.43 -1.33
C ILE A 149 -10.36 -19.78 -1.08
N ALA A 150 -11.13 -18.91 -0.43
CA ALA A 150 -12.54 -19.13 -0.14
C ALA A 150 -13.37 -19.29 -1.42
N PHE A 151 -13.08 -18.50 -2.46
CA PHE A 151 -13.72 -18.64 -3.77
C PHE A 151 -13.34 -19.94 -4.47
N GLY A 152 -12.07 -20.37 -4.35
CA GLY A 152 -11.61 -21.67 -4.80
C GLY A 152 -12.38 -22.81 -4.13
N GLU A 153 -12.53 -22.78 -2.81
CA GLU A 153 -13.34 -23.76 -2.06
C GLU A 153 -14.80 -23.79 -2.52
N LEU A 154 -15.39 -22.60 -2.77
CA LEU A 154 -16.76 -22.49 -3.28
C LEU A 154 -16.88 -23.12 -4.68
N LEU A 155 -15.97 -22.83 -5.61
CA LEU A 155 -15.97 -23.43 -6.94
C LEU A 155 -15.77 -24.95 -6.87
N LEU A 156 -14.89 -25.42 -6.00
CA LEU A 156 -14.67 -26.86 -5.78
C LEU A 156 -15.94 -27.55 -5.26
N SER A 157 -16.68 -26.90 -4.35
CA SER A 157 -17.95 -27.44 -3.86
C SER A 157 -19.02 -27.56 -4.97
N HIS A 158 -19.13 -26.55 -5.84
CA HIS A 158 -20.07 -26.57 -6.96
C HIS A 158 -19.66 -27.57 -8.05
N ALA A 159 -18.37 -27.60 -8.42
CA ALA A 159 -17.84 -28.56 -9.38
C ALA A 159 -18.04 -29.99 -8.88
N ARG A 160 -17.81 -30.25 -7.59
CA ARG A 160 -18.11 -31.54 -6.96
C ARG A 160 -19.58 -31.92 -7.09
N GLY A 161 -20.51 -31.02 -6.77
CA GLY A 161 -21.95 -31.30 -6.87
C GLY A 161 -22.44 -31.56 -8.31
N ALA A 162 -21.98 -30.74 -9.27
CA ALA A 162 -22.29 -30.92 -10.69
C ALA A 162 -21.74 -32.25 -11.22
N LEU A 163 -20.52 -32.61 -10.81
CA LEU A 163 -19.88 -33.83 -11.27
C LEU A 163 -20.42 -35.09 -10.60
N GLU A 164 -20.81 -35.04 -9.32
CA GLU A 164 -21.57 -36.13 -8.67
C GLU A 164 -22.90 -36.40 -9.40
N SER A 165 -23.54 -35.35 -9.91
CA SER A 165 -24.75 -35.46 -10.72
C SER A 165 -24.47 -36.10 -12.09
N LEU A 166 -23.37 -35.73 -12.74
CA LEU A 166 -22.94 -36.33 -14.00
C LEU A 166 -22.49 -37.79 -13.85
N LEU A 167 -21.78 -38.12 -12.77
CA LEU A 167 -21.38 -39.50 -12.47
C LEU A 167 -22.59 -40.39 -12.23
N LYS A 168 -23.61 -39.92 -11.49
CA LYS A 168 -24.88 -40.64 -11.35
C LYS A 168 -25.57 -40.88 -12.69
N LEU A 169 -25.42 -39.95 -13.65
CA LEU A 169 -25.96 -40.09 -14.99
C LEU A 169 -25.13 -41.07 -15.83
N PHE A 170 -23.81 -41.07 -15.65
CA PHE A 170 -22.86 -41.91 -16.39
C PHE A 170 -22.87 -43.38 -15.91
N ASP A 171 -23.04 -43.61 -14.60
CA ASP A 171 -23.28 -44.93 -13.99
C ASP A 171 -24.55 -45.61 -14.53
N ARG A 172 -25.51 -44.83 -15.05
CA ARG A 172 -26.70 -45.37 -15.73
C ARG A 172 -26.44 -45.82 -17.17
N VAL A 173 -25.34 -45.39 -17.79
CA VAL A 173 -25.12 -45.49 -19.24
C VAL A 173 -23.90 -46.34 -19.61
N THR A 174 -22.95 -46.58 -18.69
CA THR A 174 -21.68 -47.25 -19.01
C THR A 174 -21.25 -48.33 -18.00
N PRO A 175 -20.48 -49.36 -18.43
CA PRO A 175 -20.02 -50.44 -17.57
C PRO A 175 -19.01 -49.97 -16.50
N THR A 176 -19.13 -50.56 -15.31
CA THR A 176 -18.52 -50.20 -14.02
C THR A 176 -17.00 -49.94 -14.00
N THR A 177 -16.24 -50.47 -14.96
CA THR A 177 -14.79 -50.39 -14.98
C THR A 177 -14.28 -49.00 -15.40
N THR A 178 -14.99 -48.33 -16.30
CA THR A 178 -14.59 -47.02 -16.85
C THR A 178 -14.83 -45.89 -15.84
N THR A 179 -15.91 -46.00 -15.05
CA THR A 179 -16.26 -45.05 -13.99
C THR A 179 -15.29 -45.08 -12.81
N ALA A 180 -14.74 -46.25 -12.48
CA ALA A 180 -13.76 -46.38 -11.40
C ALA A 180 -12.44 -45.67 -11.71
N ILE A 181 -11.96 -45.75 -12.96
CA ILE A 181 -10.72 -45.10 -13.40
C ILE A 181 -10.89 -43.58 -13.43
N PHE A 182 -12.01 -43.11 -13.99
CA PHE A 182 -12.31 -41.67 -14.08
C PHE A 182 -12.41 -41.04 -12.69
N ARG A 183 -13.11 -41.70 -11.75
CA ARG A 183 -13.30 -41.24 -10.38
C ARG A 183 -12.01 -41.25 -9.55
N LYS A 184 -11.11 -42.19 -9.78
CA LYS A 184 -9.87 -42.32 -9.00
C LYS A 184 -8.75 -41.39 -9.49
N TRP A 185 -8.67 -41.13 -10.79
CA TRP A 185 -7.48 -40.47 -11.38
C TRP A 185 -7.78 -39.17 -12.12
N VAL A 186 -8.85 -39.11 -12.90
CA VAL A 186 -9.18 -37.93 -13.71
C VAL A 186 -9.82 -36.85 -12.84
N PHE A 187 -10.64 -37.27 -11.87
CA PHE A 187 -11.34 -36.39 -10.94
C PHE A 187 -10.42 -35.46 -10.12
N PRO A 188 -9.39 -35.95 -9.40
CA PRO A 188 -8.54 -35.07 -8.60
C PRO A 188 -7.63 -34.19 -9.47
N ALA A 189 -7.26 -34.66 -10.66
CA ALA A 189 -6.39 -33.94 -11.58
C ALA A 189 -7.06 -32.69 -12.16
N ILE A 190 -8.31 -32.80 -12.62
CA ILE A 190 -9.06 -31.64 -13.16
C ILE A 190 -9.26 -30.58 -12.08
N ILE A 191 -9.66 -31.01 -10.88
CA ILE A 191 -9.82 -30.12 -9.71
C ILE A 191 -8.51 -29.40 -9.37
N GLY A 192 -7.39 -30.14 -9.32
CA GLY A 192 -6.07 -29.56 -9.04
C GLY A 192 -5.65 -28.53 -10.10
N ILE A 193 -5.93 -28.80 -11.38
CA ILE A 193 -5.62 -27.87 -12.48
C ILE A 193 -6.42 -26.57 -12.36
N VAL A 194 -7.73 -26.65 -12.11
CA VAL A 194 -8.58 -25.44 -11.98
C VAL A 194 -8.13 -24.59 -10.78
N ALA A 195 -7.87 -25.22 -9.63
CA ALA A 195 -7.37 -24.52 -8.45
C ALA A 195 -6.02 -23.84 -8.70
N ALA A 196 -5.09 -24.51 -9.39
CA ALA A 196 -3.79 -23.96 -9.74
C ALA A 196 -3.89 -22.76 -10.72
N VAL A 197 -4.78 -22.83 -11.71
CA VAL A 197 -5.01 -21.74 -12.66
C VAL A 197 -5.61 -20.52 -11.96
N CYS A 198 -6.60 -20.71 -11.09
CA CYS A 198 -7.19 -19.62 -10.30
C CYS A 198 -6.16 -18.97 -9.36
N TRP A 199 -5.37 -19.78 -8.65
CA TRP A 199 -4.27 -19.30 -7.80
C TRP A 199 -3.27 -18.47 -8.62
N TYR A 200 -2.83 -18.98 -9.77
CA TYR A 200 -1.88 -18.30 -10.65
C TYR A 200 -2.39 -16.95 -11.13
N HIS A 201 -3.65 -16.87 -11.58
CA HIS A 201 -4.25 -15.62 -12.04
C HIS A 201 -4.43 -14.60 -10.89
N SER A 202 -4.77 -15.05 -9.69
CA SER A 202 -4.88 -14.18 -8.51
C SER A 202 -3.53 -13.58 -8.10
N LEU A 203 -2.48 -14.41 -8.05
CA LEU A 203 -1.12 -13.93 -7.77
C LEU A 203 -0.64 -12.96 -8.85
N LYS A 204 -0.91 -13.28 -10.13
CA LYS A 204 -0.49 -12.44 -11.26
C LYS A 204 -1.16 -11.06 -11.25
N ALA A 205 -2.44 -10.99 -10.90
CA ALA A 205 -3.16 -9.72 -10.76
C ALA A 205 -2.57 -8.87 -9.63
N SER A 206 -2.37 -9.46 -8.44
CA SER A 206 -1.77 -8.76 -7.29
C SER A 206 -0.34 -8.29 -7.56
N ALA A 207 0.47 -9.10 -8.23
CA ALA A 207 1.83 -8.73 -8.60
C ALA A 207 1.87 -7.60 -9.64
N ASN A 208 0.97 -7.62 -10.63
CA ASN A 208 0.87 -6.54 -11.62
C ASN A 208 0.43 -5.21 -11.01
N ASP A 209 -0.54 -5.23 -10.09
CA ASP A 209 -0.99 -4.01 -9.42
C ASP A 209 0.11 -3.44 -8.52
N LEU A 210 0.79 -4.29 -7.73
CA LEU A 210 1.93 -3.86 -6.92
C LEU A 210 3.05 -3.28 -7.78
N TYR A 211 3.39 -3.94 -8.89
CA TYR A 211 4.40 -3.47 -9.84
C TYR A 211 4.01 -2.12 -10.46
N ARG A 212 2.73 -1.93 -10.77
CA ARG A 212 2.21 -0.66 -11.30
C ARG A 212 2.34 0.46 -10.27
N SER A 213 1.96 0.22 -9.01
CA SER A 213 2.09 1.23 -7.95
C SER A 213 3.56 1.56 -7.66
N TYR A 214 4.46 0.56 -7.66
CA TYR A 214 5.91 0.80 -7.56
C TYR A 214 6.45 1.61 -8.75
N ARG A 215 5.99 1.33 -9.96
CA ARG A 215 6.36 2.10 -11.16
C ARG A 215 5.90 3.55 -11.03
N LEU A 216 4.68 3.79 -10.54
CA LEU A 216 4.17 5.15 -10.30
C LEU A 216 5.00 5.87 -9.25
N TYR A 217 5.33 5.19 -8.14
CA TYR A 217 6.21 5.75 -7.12
C TYR A 217 7.59 6.12 -7.69
N ASP A 218 8.26 5.18 -8.37
CA ASP A 218 9.60 5.41 -8.91
C ASP A 218 9.61 6.48 -10.01
N ALA A 219 8.56 6.56 -10.83
CA ALA A 219 8.42 7.63 -11.83
C ALA A 219 8.27 9.02 -11.18
N VAL A 220 7.62 9.08 -10.02
CA VAL A 220 7.45 10.34 -9.26
C VAL A 220 8.74 10.72 -8.54
N THR A 221 9.44 9.77 -7.91
CA THR A 221 10.64 10.05 -7.12
C THR A 221 11.92 10.14 -7.97
N ASN A 222 11.99 9.44 -9.11
CA ASN A 222 13.17 9.31 -9.95
C ASN A 222 12.86 9.46 -11.46
N PRO A 223 12.40 10.63 -11.94
CA PRO A 223 11.91 10.81 -13.31
C PRO A 223 12.96 10.60 -14.43
N GLY A 224 14.24 10.45 -14.09
CA GLY A 224 15.35 10.21 -15.04
C GLY A 224 15.95 8.80 -15.01
N ARG A 225 15.48 7.90 -14.15
CA ARG A 225 16.07 6.57 -14.01
C ARG A 225 15.41 5.59 -15.00
N ALA A 226 16.15 5.17 -16.03
CA ALA A 226 15.73 4.05 -16.85
C ALA A 226 15.76 2.76 -16.00
N MET A 227 14.61 2.11 -15.82
CA MET A 227 14.55 0.83 -15.11
C MET A 227 15.13 -0.30 -15.99
N PRO A 228 15.77 -1.31 -15.38
CA PRO A 228 16.07 -2.55 -16.07
C PRO A 228 14.77 -3.24 -16.54
N PRO A 229 14.81 -3.96 -17.67
CA PRO A 229 13.66 -4.59 -18.30
C PRO A 229 12.99 -5.66 -17.43
#